data_AF-A0A7V4IKG9-F1
#
_entry.id   AF-A0A7V4IKG9-F1
#
_cell.length_a   1.000
_cell.length_b   1.000
_cell.length_c   1.000
_cell.angle_alpha   90.00
_cell.angle_beta   90.00
_cell.angle_gamma   90.00
#
_symmetry.space_group_name_H-M   'P 1'
#
loop_
_entity.id
_entity.type
_entity.pdbx_description
1 polymer ?
#
loop_
_entity_poly.entity_id
_entity_poly.type
_entity_poly.pdbx_seq_one_letter_code
_entity_poly.pdbx_strand_id
1 'polypeptide(L)'
;ARKAKELKIPVFTTTLTVSPLKNSAKIFAAGKESAKKTGLEFLDEDFKKKDGYKKSIELAKKWGIYRQDFCGCEFSLRGRF
;
A
#
# COMPACT_ATOMS: atom_id res chain seq x y z
N ALA A 1 -6.24 -11.37 3.98
CA ALA A 1 -5.99 -12.80 4.30
C ALA A 1 -7.04 -13.38 5.27
N ARG A 2 -6.93 -13.22 6.60
CA ARG A 2 -7.87 -13.86 7.57
C ARG A 2 -9.35 -13.57 7.27
N LYS A 3 -9.71 -12.30 7.09
CA LYS A 3 -11.09 -11.92 6.78
C LYS A 3 -11.57 -12.49 5.44
N ALA A 4 -10.69 -12.53 4.43
CA ALA A 4 -10.99 -13.16 3.15
C ALA A 4 -11.28 -14.66 3.32
N LYS A 5 -10.53 -15.37 4.18
CA LYS A 5 -10.77 -16.78 4.51
C LYS A 5 -12.13 -17.00 5.17
N GLU A 6 -12.49 -16.18 6.17
CA GLU A 6 -13.81 -16.22 6.82
C GLU A 6 -14.96 -16.03 5.81
N LEU A 7 -14.77 -15.09 4.89
CA LEU A 7 -15.74 -14.73 3.85
C LEU A 7 -15.67 -15.64 2.61
N LYS A 8 -14.83 -16.68 2.61
CA LYS A 8 -14.61 -17.59 1.48
C LYS A 8 -14.20 -16.87 0.17
N ILE A 9 -13.46 -15.77 0.28
CA ILE A 9 -12.89 -15.04 -0.85
C ILE A 9 -11.52 -15.66 -1.17
N PRO A 10 -11.31 -16.19 -2.39
CA PRO A 10 -10.13 -17.00 -2.72
C PRO A 10 -8.85 -16.18 -2.89
N VAL A 11 -8.96 -14.93 -3.33
CA VAL A 11 -7.84 -14.07 -3.70
C VAL A 11 -7.89 -12.79 -2.86
N PHE A 12 -6.73 -12.32 -2.42
CA PHE A 12 -6.60 -11.00 -1.80
C PHE A 12 -5.33 -10.28 -2.29
N THR A 13 -5.29 -8.96 -2.11
CA THR A 13 -4.11 -8.15 -2.44
C THR A 13 -3.91 -7.05 -1.40
N THR A 14 -3.02 -6.10 -1.67
CA THR A 14 -2.73 -4.95 -0.83
C THR A 14 -2.65 -3.66 -1.64
N THR A 15 -3.06 -2.56 -1.03
CA THR A 15 -2.93 -1.21 -1.62
C THR A 15 -1.53 -0.63 -1.45
N LEU A 16 -0.62 -1.29 -0.72
CA LEU A 16 0.71 -0.77 -0.43
C LEU A 16 1.58 -0.60 -1.70
N THR A 17 1.27 -1.28 -2.79
CA THR A 17 2.00 -1.12 -4.07
C THR A 17 1.52 0.08 -4.88
N VAL A 18 0.56 0.89 -4.41
CA VAL A 18 0.18 2.15 -5.09
C VAL A 18 1.26 3.22 -4.95
N SER A 19 2.00 3.22 -3.83
CA SER A 19 3.00 4.25 -3.54
C SER A 19 4.35 3.94 -4.20
N PRO A 20 4.96 4.89 -4.94
CA PRO A 20 6.27 4.69 -5.55
C PRO A 20 7.38 4.49 -4.51
N LEU A 21 7.18 4.97 -3.27
CA LEU A 21 8.15 4.89 -2.18
C LEU A 21 8.23 3.51 -1.53
N LYS A 22 7.35 2.57 -1.90
CA LYS A 22 7.31 1.24 -1.31
C LYS A 22 8.07 0.22 -2.16
N ASN A 23 8.77 -0.70 -1.50
CA ASN A 23 9.45 -1.81 -2.16
C ASN A 23 8.45 -2.95 -2.42
N SER A 24 8.00 -3.07 -3.67
CA SER A 24 6.99 -4.06 -4.09
C SER A 24 7.45 -5.50 -3.83
N ALA A 25 8.73 -5.82 -4.06
CA ALA A 25 9.26 -7.16 -3.85
C ALA A 25 9.13 -7.62 -2.39
N LYS A 26 9.47 -6.75 -1.42
CA LYS A 26 9.28 -7.04 0.01
C LYS A 26 7.81 -7.21 0.37
N ILE A 27 6.93 -6.39 -0.20
CA ILE A 27 5.47 -6.48 0.02
C ILE A 27 4.94 -7.81 -0.51
N PHE A 28 5.35 -8.20 -1.72
CA PHE A 28 4.91 -9.45 -2.33
C PHE A 28 5.41 -10.67 -1.57
N ALA A 29 6.64 -10.64 -1.06
CA ALA A 29 7.15 -11.71 -0.19
C ALA A 29 6.26 -11.90 1.05
N ALA A 30 5.92 -10.81 1.75
CA ALA A 30 5.02 -10.85 2.91
C ALA A 30 3.60 -11.29 2.54
N GLY A 31 3.07 -10.84 1.41
CA GLY A 31 1.75 -11.25 0.88
C GLY A 31 1.69 -12.74 0.60
N LYS A 32 2.70 -13.28 -0.10
CA LYS A 32 2.84 -14.71 -0.41
C LYS A 32 2.97 -15.57 0.85
N GLU A 33 3.70 -15.10 1.86
CA GLU A 33 3.77 -15.78 3.15
C GLU A 33 2.40 -15.83 3.86
N SER A 34 1.64 -14.73 3.82
CA SER A 34 0.28 -14.66 4.38
C SER A 34 -0.70 -15.57 3.64
N ALA A 35 -0.59 -15.65 2.31
CA ALA A 35 -1.32 -16.57 1.46
C ALA A 35 -1.07 -18.03 1.86
N LYS A 36 0.20 -18.45 1.99
CA LYS A 36 0.58 -19.80 2.45
C LYS A 36 -0.05 -20.15 3.80
N LYS A 37 0.01 -19.24 4.77
CA LYS A 37 -0.57 -19.45 6.12
C LYS A 37 -2.08 -19.59 6.12
N THR A 38 -2.77 -18.98 5.15
CA THR A 38 -4.24 -18.99 5.08
C THR A 38 -4.81 -20.02 4.12
N GLY A 39 -4.00 -20.51 3.16
CA GLY A 39 -4.46 -21.34 2.06
C GLY A 39 -5.20 -20.54 0.99
N LEU A 40 -4.90 -19.24 0.86
CA LEU A 40 -5.50 -18.33 -0.12
C LEU A 40 -4.45 -17.91 -1.15
N GLU A 41 -4.89 -17.28 -2.24
CA GLU A 41 -4.00 -16.67 -3.24
C GLU A 41 -3.75 -15.20 -2.92
N PHE A 42 -2.51 -14.75 -3.13
CA PHE A 42 -2.14 -13.34 -3.05
C PHE A 42 -1.86 -12.82 -4.47
N LEU A 43 -2.65 -11.85 -4.92
CA LEU A 43 -2.47 -11.15 -6.18
C LEU A 43 -1.33 -10.13 -6.03
N ASP A 44 -0.18 -10.42 -6.63
CA ASP A 44 1.06 -9.65 -6.58
C ASP A 44 1.19 -8.62 -7.72
N GLU A 45 0.14 -7.83 -7.88
CA GLU A 45 0.11 -6.72 -8.84
C GLU A 45 0.84 -5.47 -8.31
N ASP A 46 1.70 -4.88 -9.15
CA ASP A 46 2.28 -3.57 -8.87
C ASP A 46 1.32 -2.49 -9.38
N PHE A 47 0.69 -1.77 -8.44
CA PHE A 47 -0.27 -0.73 -8.75
C PHE A 47 0.37 0.65 -9.02
N LYS A 48 1.70 0.75 -9.17
CA LYS A 48 2.40 1.94 -9.69
C LYS A 48 2.15 2.13 -11.20
N LYS A 49 0.90 2.38 -11.58
CA LYS A 49 0.47 2.50 -12.97
C LYS A 49 0.02 3.93 -13.30
N LYS A 50 0.25 4.35 -14.55
CA LYS A 50 -0.34 5.58 -15.17
C LYS A 50 -0.14 6.87 -14.35
N ASP A 51 0.99 7.00 -13.66
CA ASP A 51 1.32 8.15 -12.79
C ASP A 51 0.24 8.47 -11.73
N GLY A 52 -0.51 7.47 -11.27
CA GLY A 52 -1.64 7.67 -10.34
C GLY A 52 -1.23 8.44 -9.08
N TYR A 53 -0.06 8.13 -8.52
CA TYR A 53 0.48 8.85 -7.36
C TYR A 53 0.73 10.34 -7.67
N LYS A 54 1.36 10.66 -8.80
CA LYS A 54 1.63 12.03 -9.23
C LYS A 54 0.33 12.82 -9.44
N LYS A 55 -0.65 12.20 -10.12
CA LYS A 55 -1.99 12.79 -10.30
C LYS A 55 -2.68 13.09 -8.97
N SER A 56 -2.50 12.21 -7.97
CA SER A 56 -3.06 12.45 -6.63
C SER A 56 -2.45 13.67 -5.93
N ILE A 57 -1.17 13.97 -6.20
CA ILE A 57 -0.48 15.16 -5.67
C ILE A 57 -0.99 16.41 -6.39
N GLU A 58 -1.06 16.37 -7.72
CA GLU A 58 -1.54 17.48 -8.55
C GLU A 58 -2.98 17.88 -8.19
N LEU A 59 -3.86 16.89 -8.01
CA LEU A 59 -5.25 17.12 -7.59
C LEU A 59 -5.34 17.73 -6.19
N ALA A 60 -4.57 17.22 -5.23
CA ALA A 60 -4.56 17.78 -3.89
C ALA A 60 -4.09 19.25 -3.88
N LYS A 61 -3.04 19.57 -4.65
CA LYS A 61 -2.58 20.96 -4.82
C LYS A 61 -3.67 21.82 -5.47
N LYS A 62 -4.33 21.32 -6.51
CA LYS A 62 -5.42 22.02 -7.21
C LYS A 62 -6.61 22.32 -6.29
N TRP A 63 -6.92 21.41 -5.37
CA TRP A 63 -8.07 21.52 -4.47
C TRP A 63 -7.73 22.11 -3.10
N GLY A 64 -6.49 22.55 -2.87
CA GLY A 64 -6.07 23.08 -1.58
C GLY A 64 -6.11 22.05 -0.44
N ILE A 65 -6.04 20.76 -0.78
CA ILE A 65 -6.08 19.67 0.21
C ILE A 65 -4.71 19.55 0.86
N TYR A 66 -4.67 19.73 2.18
CA TYR A 66 -3.49 19.44 2.98
C TYR A 66 -3.08 17.97 2.83
N ARG A 67 -1.80 17.74 2.52
CA ARG A 67 -1.20 16.41 2.49
C ARG A 67 -0.15 16.31 3.57
N GLN A 68 -0.43 15.48 4.56
CA GLN A 68 0.54 15.14 5.59
C GLN A 68 1.73 14.43 4.93
N ASP A 69 2.93 14.93 5.20
CA ASP A 69 4.20 14.42 4.68
C ASP A 69 4.99 13.63 5.73
N PHE A 70 4.43 13.47 6.93
CA PHE A 70 4.96 12.66 8.03
C PHE A 70 3.97 11.57 8.47
N CYS A 71 4.47 10.58 9.20
CA CYS A 71 3.75 9.36 9.53
C CYS A 71 2.84 9.50 10.77
N GLY A 72 2.89 10.65 11.44
CA GLY A 72 2.30 10.84 12.78
C GLY A 72 3.17 10.26 13.91
N CYS A 73 4.24 9.54 13.58
CA CYS A 73 5.16 8.96 14.55
C CYS A 73 6.34 9.87 14.86
N GLU A 74 6.83 9.82 16.11
CA GLU A 74 8.00 10.57 16.60
C GLU A 74 9.22 10.34 15.70
N PHE A 75 9.45 9.10 15.24
CA PHE A 75 10.55 8.76 14.33
C PHE A 75 10.52 9.56 13.02
N SER A 76 9.33 9.86 12.48
CA SER A 76 9.21 10.69 11.26
C SER A 76 9.28 12.19 11.54
N LEU A 77 9.12 12.60 12.81
CA LEU A 77 9.17 13.99 13.25
C LEU A 77 10.59 14.43 13.59
N ARG A 78 11.40 13.56 14.23
CA ARG A 78 12.76 13.88 14.71
C ARG A 78 13.71 14.42 13.64
N GLY A 79 13.50 14.12 12.37
CA GLY A 79 14.33 14.62 11.26
C GLY A 79 13.83 15.90 10.60
N ARG A 80 12.83 16.58 11.19
CA ARG A 80 12.16 17.75 10.59
C ARG A 80 12.50 19.07 11.28
N PHE A 81 13.13 19.01 12.45
CA PHE A 81 13.63 20.15 13.23
C PHE A 81 15.11 19.91 13.52
#